data_AF-A0A0L0EZ75-F1
#
_entry.id   AF-A0A0L0EZ75-F1
#
_cell.length_a   1.000
_cell.length_b   1.000
_cell.length_c   1.000
_cell.angle_alpha   90.00
_cell.angle_beta   90.00
_cell.angle_gamma   90.00
#
_symmetry.space_group_name_H-M   'P 1'
#
loop_
_entity.id
_entity.type
_entity.pdbx_description
1 polymer ?
#
loop_
_entity_poly.entity_id
_entity_poly.type
_entity_poly.pdbx_seq_one_letter_code
_entity_poly.pdbx_strand_id
1 'polypeptide(L)' 'MVIYEAARAICNLPDVTARELQPAISVLQLFLSSPKATLRFAAIRNLSNIAINHPLAVTPCNLDMENLITDQSVWRV' A
#
# COMPACT_ATOMS: atom_id res chain seq x y z
N MET A 1 -8.14 -10.07 6.83
CA MET A 1 -7.98 -9.05 7.90
C MET A 1 -8.89 -7.89 7.54
N VAL A 2 -9.89 -7.53 8.36
CA VAL A 2 -10.98 -6.60 7.96
C VAL A 2 -10.45 -5.23 7.49
N ILE A 3 -9.44 -4.71 8.19
CA ILE A 3 -8.83 -3.41 7.91
C ILE A 3 -8.20 -3.36 6.51
N TYR A 4 -7.57 -4.46 6.06
CA TYR A 4 -6.97 -4.54 4.73
C TYR A 4 -8.03 -4.51 3.62
N GLU A 5 -9.11 -5.26 3.78
CA GLU A 5 -10.19 -5.27 2.77
C GLU A 5 -10.89 -3.92 2.70
N ALA A 6 -11.05 -3.21 3.81
CA ALA A 6 -11.58 -1.85 3.82
C ALA A 6 -10.67 -0.88 3.04
N ALA A 7 -9.36 -0.91 3.30
CA ALA A 7 -8.40 -0.08 2.57
C ALA A 7 -8.40 -0.41 1.07
N ARG A 8 -8.42 -1.70 0.72
CA ARG A 8 -8.50 -2.16 -0.67
C ARG A 8 -9.80 -1.74 -1.36
N ALA A 9 -10.93 -1.76 -0.66
CA ALA A 9 -12.20 -1.31 -1.21
C ALA A 9 -12.16 0.19 -1.57
N ILE A 10 -11.63 1.02 -0.68
CA ILE A 10 -11.44 2.47 -0.92
C ILE A 10 -10.56 2.71 -2.15
N CYS A 11 -9.47 1.95 -2.29
CA CYS A 11 -8.54 2.09 -3.42
C CYS A 11 -9.15 1.71 -4.78
N ASN A 12 -10.27 0.99 -4.80
CA ASN A 12 -10.95 0.55 -6.02
C ASN A 12 -12.27 1.30 -6.28
N LEU A 13 -12.56 2.36 -5.53
CA LEU A 13 -13.73 3.21 -5.80
C LEU A 13 -13.55 3.95 -7.13
N PRO A 14 -14.59 4.03 -7.99
CA PRO A 14 -14.53 4.83 -9.21
C PRO A 14 -14.41 6.31 -8.86
N ASP A 15 -13.63 7.05 -9.64
CA ASP A 15 -13.41 8.50 -9.50
C ASP A 15 -12.94 8.96 -8.10
N VAL A 16 -12.27 8.06 -7.36
CA VAL A 16 -11.75 8.37 -6.03
C VAL A 16 -10.69 9.47 -6.09
N THR A 17 -10.80 10.46 -5.23
CA THR A 17 -9.84 11.55 -5.14
C THR A 17 -8.63 11.16 -4.30
N ALA A 18 -7.50 11.82 -4.52
CA ALA A 18 -6.30 11.63 -3.69
C ALA A 18 -6.57 11.86 -2.19
N ARG A 19 -7.50 12.77 -1.86
CA ARG A 19 -7.89 13.07 -0.48
C ARG A 19 -8.66 11.90 0.16
N GLU A 20 -9.51 11.23 -0.60
CA GLU A 20 -10.28 10.06 -0.14
C GLU A 20 -9.42 8.80 -0.04
N LEU A 21 -8.35 8.71 -0.84
CA LEU A 21 -7.36 7.64 -0.76
C LEU A 21 -6.46 7.73 0.48
N GLN A 22 -6.24 8.93 1.02
CA GLN A 22 -5.32 9.17 2.14
C GLN A 22 -5.46 8.20 3.32
N PRO A 23 -6.67 7.94 3.88
CA PRO A 23 -6.82 6.97 4.98
C PRO A 23 -6.44 5.54 4.58
N ALA A 24 -6.73 5.13 3.35
CA ALA A 24 -6.34 3.81 2.87
C ALA A 24 -4.81 3.71 2.69
N ILE A 25 -4.18 4.76 2.15
CA ILE A 25 -2.72 4.85 1.99
C ILE A 25 -2.03 4.76 3.35
N SER A 26 -2.50 5.47 4.38
CA SER A 26 -1.91 5.39 5.73
C SER A 26 -1.99 3.98 6.34
N VAL A 27 -3.09 3.27 6.11
CA VAL A 27 -3.23 1.87 6.56
C VAL A 27 -2.29 0.94 5.78
N LEU A 28 -2.19 1.10 4.47
CA LEU A 28 -1.29 0.31 3.64
C LEU A 28 0.17 0.57 4.01
N GLN A 29 0.54 1.81 4.30
CA GLN A 29 1.87 2.18 4.78
C GLN A 29 2.21 1.46 6.09
N LEU A 30 1.29 1.43 7.05
CA LEU A 30 1.47 0.66 8.29
C LEU A 30 1.74 -0.82 8.04
N PHE A 31 1.11 -1.41 7.01
CA PHE A 31 1.33 -2.80 6.66
C PHE A 31 2.68 -3.07 6.00
N LEU A 32 3.38 -2.07 5.47
CA LEU A 32 4.74 -2.23 4.96
C LEU A 32 5.72 -2.61 6.07
N SER A 33 5.50 -2.13 7.30
CA SER A 33 6.30 -2.48 8.48
C SER A 33 5.81 -3.74 9.22
N SER A 34 4.85 -4.47 8.68
CA SER A 34 4.28 -5.65 9.33
C SER A 34 5.27 -6.82 9.36
N PRO A 35 5.38 -7.59 10.47
CA PRO A 35 6.19 -8.80 10.51
C PRO A 35 5.64 -9.92 9.61
N LYS A 36 4.41 -9.79 9.09
CA LYS A 36 3.78 -10.79 8.22
C LYS A 36 4.06 -10.49 6.75
N ALA A 37 4.83 -11.34 6.08
CA ALA A 37 5.17 -11.18 4.66
C ALA A 37 3.94 -11.01 3.75
N THR A 38 2.84 -11.74 4.01
CA THR A 38 1.58 -11.62 3.26
C THR A 38 0.99 -10.21 3.31
N LEU A 39 1.06 -9.54 4.48
CA LEU A 39 0.54 -8.18 4.62
C LEU A 39 1.42 -7.16 3.90
N ARG A 40 2.75 -7.32 3.97
CA ARG A 40 3.70 -6.47 3.24
C ARG A 40 3.50 -6.57 1.73
N PHE A 41 3.41 -7.79 1.22
CA PHE A 41 3.17 -8.06 -0.21
C PHE A 41 1.82 -7.50 -0.69
N ALA A 42 0.77 -7.71 0.11
CA ALA A 42 -0.56 -7.20 -0.21
C ALA A 42 -0.61 -5.66 -0.20
N ALA A 43 0.13 -5.01 0.71
CA ALA A 43 0.21 -3.56 0.81
C ALA A 43 0.99 -2.94 -0.36
N ILE A 44 2.19 -3.45 -0.64
CA ILE A 44 3.03 -2.92 -1.72
C ILE A 44 2.34 -3.02 -3.08
N ARG A 45 1.63 -4.14 -3.35
CA ARG A 45 0.86 -4.31 -4.59
C ARG A 45 -0.23 -3.24 -4.76
N ASN A 46 -0.96 -2.90 -3.70
CA ASN A 46 -2.01 -1.88 -3.80
C ASN A 46 -1.41 -0.48 -3.94
N LEU A 47 -0.36 -0.15 -3.18
CA LEU A 47 0.33 1.13 -3.31
C LEU A 47 0.94 1.31 -4.70
N SER A 48 1.50 0.26 -5.31
CA SER A 48 1.99 0.30 -6.69
C SER A 48 0.88 0.57 -7.70
N ASN A 49 -0.33 0.05 -7.48
CA ASN A 49 -1.47 0.34 -8.36
C ASN A 49 -1.92 1.81 -8.20
N ILE A 50 -2.01 2.30 -6.96
CA ILE A 50 -2.33 3.71 -6.69
C ILE A 50 -1.27 4.62 -7.31
N ALA A 51 0.00 4.25 -7.28
CA ALA A 51 1.10 5.03 -7.86
C ALA A 51 0.93 5.32 -9.35
N ILE A 52 0.25 4.43 -10.09
CA ILE A 52 -0.02 4.60 -11.53
C ILE A 52 -1.04 5.74 -11.76
N ASN A 53 -2.05 5.85 -10.90
CA ASN A 53 -3.17 6.79 -11.08
C ASN A 53 -3.00 8.08 -10.25
N HIS A 54 -2.37 7.99 -9.07
CA HIS A 54 -2.20 9.06 -8.09
C HIS A 54 -0.77 9.08 -7.50
N PRO A 55 0.27 9.32 -8.32
CA PRO A 55 1.68 9.23 -7.89
C PRO A 55 2.03 10.16 -6.73
N LEU A 56 1.42 11.36 -6.66
CA LEU A 56 1.66 12.31 -5.59
C LEU A 56 1.10 11.83 -4.23
N ALA A 57 0.03 11.03 -4.24
CA ALA A 57 -0.60 10.55 -3.01
C ALA A 57 0.26 9.49 -2.31
N VAL A 58 1.06 8.73 -3.07
CA VAL A 58 1.92 7.64 -2.55
C VAL A 58 3.33 8.08 -2.21
N THR A 59 3.71 9.33 -2.49
CA THR A 59 5.06 9.86 -2.22
C THR A 59 5.55 9.60 -0.78
N PRO A 60 4.71 9.71 0.27
CA PRO A 60 5.13 9.39 1.64
C PRO A 60 5.54 7.93 1.86
N CYS A 61 5.09 7.01 1.02
CA CYS A 61 5.36 5.57 1.12
C CYS A 61 6.60 5.14 0.33
N ASN A 62 7.19 6.01 -0.51
CA ASN A 62 8.26 5.62 -1.44
C ASN A 62 9.46 4.97 -0.73
N LEU A 63 9.91 5.56 0.39
CA LEU A 63 11.03 5.04 1.16
C LEU A 63 10.73 3.65 1.75
N ASP A 64 9.52 3.47 2.30
CA ASP A 64 9.08 2.19 2.85
C ASP A 64 8.99 1.12 1.75
N MET A 65 8.52 1.49 0.56
CA MET A 65 8.43 0.60 -0.60
C MET A 65 9.83 0.20 -1.11
N GLU A 66 10.78 1.14 -1.19
CA GLU A 66 12.16 0.87 -1.60
C GLU A 66 12.88 -0.07 -0.61
N ASN A 67 12.68 0.15 0.69
CA ASN A 67 13.20 -0.72 1.74
C ASN A 67 12.67 -2.16 1.62
N LEU A 68 11.42 -2.34 1.18
CA LEU A 68 10.85 -3.67 0.95
C LEU A 68 11.31 -4.35 -0.34
N ILE A 69 11.65 -3.57 -1.36
CA ILE A 69 12.23 -4.12 -2.61
C ILE A 69 13.64 -4.67 -2.33
N THR A 70 14.40 -3.98 -1.48
CA THR A 70 15.75 -4.39 -1.09
C THR A 70 15.76 -5.50 -0.03
N ASP A 71 14.70 -5.64 0.77
CA ASP A 71 14.52 -6.73 1.73
C ASP A 71 14.11 -8.05 1.03
N GLN A 72 15.06 -8.98 0.95
CA GLN A 72 14.86 -10.33 0.35
C GLN A 72 13.78 -11.18 1.04
N SER A 73 13.29 -10.80 2.24
CA SER A 73 12.25 -11.55 2.96
C SER A 73 10.84 -11.41 2.36
N VAL A 74 10.61 -10.43 1.46
CA VAL A 74 9.32 -10.23 0.79
C VAL A 74 9.11 -11.20 -0.38
N TRP A 75 10.17 -11.64 -1.06
CA TRP A 75 10.09 -12.45 -2.29
C TRP A 75 10.22 -13.96 -2.06
N ARG A 76 10.30 -14.41 -0.82
CA ARG A 76 10.46 -15.83 -0.46
C ARG A 76 9.15 -16.56 -0.10
N VAL A 77 8.00 -15.96 -0.40
CA VAL A 77 6.68 -16.60 -0.19
C VAL A 77 6.30 -17.44 -1.40
#